data_AF-A0A7C7Z249-F1
#
_entry.id   AF-A0A7C7Z249-F1
#
_cell.length_a   1.000
_cell.length_b   1.000
_cell.length_c   1.000
_cell.angle_alpha   90.00
_cell.angle_beta   90.00
_cell.angle_gamma   90.00
#
_symmetry.space_group_name_H-M   'P 1'
#
loop_
_entity.id
_entity.type
_entity.pdbx_description
1 polymer ?
#
loop_
_entity_poly.entity_id
_entity_poly.type
_entity_poly.pdbx_seq_one_letter_code
_entity_poly.pdbx_strand_id
1 'polypeptide(L)'
;MRRYQAQNHSRRIMSGEAPLLELSSLTVKRGKSTVLDSVDLQVSSGDVIVLVGENGSGKSTLIEAAAGILNLSAGKVHHSGQLIRDSDGRRNQPPPFGLALQSGGFSQDEFVSERVATASSTSGRTANEEWVSKRLEEWGLRHRSQDRIAWLSGGMKRKVGIIAGLTPALASDEARLILLDEPSEGLDENSIQTLKSQISSLSSSGHAFVIATHDESLSDLATRRITVSNSSISEEKVENSKSDSLKVNSLPISKVDSYALKPQGKWTSTLEKRTRISAINRAVSGMIALVVIVGMLSQIEPPANNSWLALLALTPALISALVKPGYLNLLSDSRAGDWWNAQLGRPLQMSFRIENQFYVPFLLALLSIYFLFGNTPQMLIVSGGFICCTLASARIHSLESTFPRQGATLVLLLLLILIWPFLLSVDLLAMDGFSINNETLTQILAIYLMPLAIWILVPLIASE
;
A
#
# COMPACT_ATOMS: atom_id res chain seq x y z
N MET A 1 50.75 20.58 -24.12
CA MET A 1 49.31 20.92 -23.98
C MET A 1 48.59 19.74 -23.34
N ARG A 2 47.99 20.00 -22.17
CA ARG A 2 46.89 19.29 -21.47
C ARG A 2 47.02 17.79 -21.14
N ARG A 3 47.52 17.56 -19.92
CA ARG A 3 47.14 16.46 -19.02
C ARG A 3 45.64 16.56 -18.67
N TYR A 4 44.92 15.45 -18.69
CA TYR A 4 43.65 15.28 -17.97
C TYR A 4 43.81 14.06 -17.06
N GLN A 5 44.11 14.33 -15.79
CA GLN A 5 43.94 13.39 -14.69
C GLN A 5 42.58 13.70 -14.08
N ALA A 6 41.60 12.81 -14.26
CA ALA A 6 40.42 12.78 -13.41
C ALA A 6 40.63 11.65 -12.39
N GLN A 7 40.91 12.04 -11.16
CA GLN A 7 41.12 11.14 -10.03
C GLN A 7 39.77 10.55 -9.59
N ASN A 8 39.61 9.24 -9.76
CA ASN A 8 38.64 8.44 -9.03
C ASN A 8 38.89 8.60 -7.52
N HIS A 9 38.02 9.33 -6.82
CA HIS A 9 37.92 9.29 -5.37
C HIS A 9 36.85 8.27 -4.93
N SER A 10 37.08 6.99 -5.26
CA SER A 10 36.39 5.89 -4.59
C SER A 10 37.07 5.68 -3.23
N ARG A 11 36.46 6.21 -2.18
CA ARG A 11 36.94 6.06 -0.79
C ARG A 11 36.85 4.57 -0.41
N ARG A 12 38.01 3.93 -0.23
CA ARG A 12 38.14 2.72 0.59
C ARG A 12 37.98 3.13 2.06
N ILE A 13 36.90 2.70 2.72
CA ILE A 13 36.78 2.69 4.18
C ILE A 13 37.07 1.26 4.64
N MET A 14 37.93 1.11 5.65
CA MET A 14 38.28 -0.19 6.23
C MET A 14 37.23 -0.63 7.27
N SER A 15 36.84 -1.91 7.14
CA SER A 15 36.16 -2.84 8.05
C SER A 15 34.69 -2.59 8.44
N GLY A 16 33.78 -3.20 7.67
CA GLY A 16 32.89 -4.22 8.25
C GLY A 16 31.43 -4.27 7.82
N GLU A 17 30.78 -3.12 7.64
CA GLU A 17 29.32 -3.07 7.44
C GLU A 17 28.94 -2.42 6.10
N ALA A 18 28.02 -3.06 5.39
CA ALA A 18 27.44 -2.50 4.17
C ALA A 18 26.70 -1.19 4.48
N PRO A 19 26.74 -0.18 3.59
CA PRO A 19 25.99 1.06 3.79
C PRO A 19 24.49 0.77 3.94
N LEU A 20 23.82 1.52 4.81
CA LEU A 20 22.38 1.36 5.06
C LEU A 20 21.56 1.81 3.85
N LEU A 21 22.06 2.77 3.06
CA LEU A 21 21.51 3.13 1.76
C LEU A 21 22.66 3.33 0.76
N GLU A 22 22.49 2.78 -0.44
CA GLU A 22 23.35 3.03 -1.58
C GLU A 22 22.50 3.28 -2.83
N LEU A 23 22.63 4.47 -3.40
CA LEU A 23 22.09 4.88 -4.69
C LEU A 23 23.25 4.89 -5.69
N SER A 24 23.08 4.17 -6.80
CA SER A 24 24.11 4.07 -7.84
C SER A 24 23.56 4.55 -9.18
N SER A 25 24.11 5.65 -9.70
CA SER A 25 23.74 6.29 -10.97
C SER A 25 22.22 6.44 -11.15
N LEU A 26 21.55 6.89 -10.09
CA LEU A 26 20.11 6.96 -10.01
C LEU A 26 19.56 8.07 -10.93
N THR A 27 18.77 7.68 -11.92
CA THR A 27 18.05 8.63 -12.79
C THR A 27 16.55 8.41 -12.68
N VAL A 28 15.81 9.48 -12.37
CA VAL A 28 14.34 9.46 -12.24
C VAL A 28 13.73 10.50 -13.19
N LYS A 29 12.80 10.05 -14.02
CA LYS A 29 12.02 10.89 -14.93
C LYS A 29 10.57 10.96 -14.49
N ARG A 30 9.97 12.15 -14.57
CA ARG A 30 8.53 12.38 -14.41
C ARG A 30 7.98 12.93 -15.72
N GLY A 31 7.24 12.09 -16.43
CA GLY A 31 6.80 12.41 -17.80
C GLY A 31 7.98 12.58 -18.74
N LYS A 32 8.13 13.77 -19.33
CA LYS A 32 9.26 14.11 -20.20
C LYS A 32 10.44 14.76 -19.47
N SER A 33 10.26 15.15 -18.20
CA SER A 33 11.30 15.86 -17.43
C SER A 33 12.16 14.88 -16.65
N THR A 34 13.48 15.06 -16.70
CA THR A 34 14.42 14.40 -15.78
C THR A 34 14.46 15.21 -14.49
N VAL A 35 14.18 14.56 -13.36
CA VAL A 35 14.15 15.21 -12.03
C VAL A 35 15.42 14.92 -11.26
N LEU A 36 15.96 13.71 -11.40
CA LEU A 36 17.25 13.28 -10.85
C LEU A 36 18.03 12.65 -12.00
N ASP A 37 19.31 12.99 -12.13
CA ASP A 37 20.17 12.47 -13.18
C ASP A 37 21.48 11.94 -12.60
N SER A 38 21.70 10.62 -12.74
CA SER A 38 22.94 9.93 -12.38
C SER A 38 23.42 10.24 -10.95
N VAL A 39 22.49 10.21 -10.00
CA VAL A 39 22.75 10.54 -8.59
C VAL A 39 23.39 9.34 -7.87
N ASP A 40 24.56 9.55 -7.27
CA ASP A 40 25.26 8.60 -6.41
C ASP A 40 25.24 9.07 -4.95
N LEU A 41 24.73 8.23 -4.05
CA LEU A 41 24.65 8.55 -2.62
C LEU A 41 24.83 7.30 -1.78
N GLN A 42 25.76 7.35 -0.83
CA GLN A 42 25.92 6.33 0.20
C GLN A 42 25.62 6.93 1.56
N VAL A 43 24.89 6.18 2.40
CA VAL A 43 24.51 6.56 3.76
C VAL A 43 24.97 5.46 4.72
N SER A 44 25.83 5.84 5.66
CA SER A 44 26.42 4.92 6.64
C SER A 44 25.65 4.96 7.96
N SER A 45 25.87 3.95 8.80
CA SER A 45 25.37 3.93 10.18
C SER A 45 25.74 5.22 10.93
N GLY A 46 24.76 5.82 11.61
CA GLY A 46 24.90 7.09 12.33
C GLY A 46 24.88 8.38 11.48
N ASP A 47 24.86 8.28 10.14
CA ASP A 47 24.79 9.49 9.29
C ASP A 47 23.44 10.19 9.45
N VAL A 48 23.46 11.51 9.67
CA VAL A 48 22.29 12.37 9.49
C VAL A 48 22.49 13.22 8.25
N ILE A 49 21.81 12.85 7.16
CA ILE A 49 21.88 13.55 5.89
C ILE A 49 20.68 14.48 5.76
N VAL A 50 20.94 15.76 5.53
CA VAL A 50 19.90 16.75 5.26
C VAL A 50 19.95 17.19 3.80
N LEU A 51 18.85 16.97 3.09
CA LEU A 51 18.65 17.39 1.70
C LEU A 51 18.08 18.81 1.71
N VAL A 52 18.84 19.75 1.13
CA VAL A 52 18.48 21.16 0.99
C VAL A 52 18.35 21.51 -0.49
N GLY A 53 17.50 22.47 -0.85
CA GLY A 53 17.33 22.93 -2.23
C GLY A 53 15.97 23.57 -2.43
N GLU A 54 15.73 24.24 -3.54
CA GLU A 54 14.47 24.93 -3.80
C GLU A 54 13.26 23.99 -3.84
N ASN A 55 12.05 24.54 -3.72
CA ASN A 55 10.82 23.79 -3.90
C ASN A 55 10.77 23.20 -5.31
N GLY A 56 10.52 21.90 -5.41
CA GLY A 56 10.53 21.19 -6.69
C GLY A 56 11.92 20.78 -7.21
N SER A 57 13.00 20.98 -6.44
CA SER A 57 14.35 20.58 -6.86
C SER A 57 14.57 19.08 -6.97
N GLY A 58 13.68 18.26 -6.39
CA GLY A 58 13.75 16.80 -6.44
C GLY A 58 14.00 16.11 -5.09
N LYS A 59 14.03 16.83 -3.95
CA LYS A 59 14.25 16.26 -2.61
C LYS A 59 13.30 15.09 -2.27
N SER A 60 11.99 15.33 -2.35
CA SER A 60 10.98 14.30 -2.12
C SER A 60 11.08 13.16 -3.15
N THR A 61 11.49 13.48 -4.39
CA THR A 61 11.73 12.45 -5.43
C THR A 61 12.92 11.56 -5.06
N LEU A 62 13.97 12.11 -4.46
CA LEU A 62 15.13 11.34 -3.97
C LEU A 62 14.72 10.43 -2.82
N ILE A 63 13.93 10.92 -1.86
CA ILE A 63 13.39 10.11 -0.75
C ILE A 63 12.51 8.97 -1.28
N GLU A 64 11.57 9.27 -2.19
CA GLU A 64 10.68 8.25 -2.75
C GLU A 64 11.43 7.21 -3.59
N ALA A 65 12.47 7.62 -4.32
CA ALA A 65 13.33 6.71 -5.05
C ALA A 65 14.15 5.84 -4.10
N ALA A 66 14.74 6.43 -3.06
CA ALA A 66 15.47 5.71 -2.02
C ALA A 66 14.58 4.72 -1.26
N ALA A 67 13.29 5.04 -1.07
CA ALA A 67 12.29 4.14 -0.50
C ALA A 67 11.81 3.02 -1.45
N GLY A 68 12.23 3.04 -2.72
CA GLY A 68 11.81 2.08 -3.75
C GLY A 68 10.34 2.24 -4.18
N ILE A 69 9.77 3.44 -4.05
CA ILE A 69 8.40 3.77 -4.47
C ILE A 69 8.38 4.05 -5.98
N LEU A 70 9.37 4.79 -6.48
CA LEU A 70 9.40 5.24 -7.87
C LEU A 70 10.01 4.20 -8.81
N ASN A 71 9.55 4.24 -10.07
CA ASN A 71 10.23 3.57 -11.17
C ASN A 71 11.48 4.35 -11.56
N LEU A 72 12.57 3.62 -11.78
CA LEU A 72 13.87 4.20 -12.11
C LEU A 72 14.07 4.16 -13.62
N SER A 73 14.56 5.25 -14.20
CA SER A 73 14.96 5.27 -15.62
C SER A 73 16.37 4.72 -15.84
N ALA A 74 17.24 4.88 -14.84
CA ALA A 74 18.56 4.27 -14.78
C ALA A 74 18.98 4.10 -13.31
N GLY A 75 19.99 3.27 -13.07
CA GLY A 75 20.58 3.08 -11.76
C GLY A 75 19.86 2.05 -10.89
N LYS A 76 20.30 1.98 -9.62
CA LYS A 76 19.89 0.97 -8.63
C LYS A 76 19.85 1.56 -7.22
N VAL A 77 19.04 0.94 -6.36
CA VAL A 77 18.88 1.29 -4.94
C VAL A 77 19.12 0.04 -4.10
N HIS A 78 20.07 0.12 -3.17
CA HIS A 78 20.37 -0.94 -2.21
C HIS A 78 20.15 -0.46 -0.78
N HIS A 79 19.59 -1.31 0.07
CA HIS A 79 19.49 -1.10 1.51
C HIS A 79 20.29 -2.19 2.22
N SER A 80 21.25 -1.82 3.07
CA SER A 80 22.12 -2.78 3.77
C SER A 80 22.73 -3.85 2.85
N GLY A 81 23.14 -3.45 1.64
CA GLY A 81 23.69 -4.34 0.61
C GLY A 81 22.66 -5.14 -0.21
N GLN A 82 21.37 -5.09 0.12
CA GLN A 82 20.32 -5.78 -0.63
C GLN A 82 19.72 -4.88 -1.71
N LEU A 83 19.66 -5.35 -2.96
CA LEU A 83 19.00 -4.64 -4.07
C LEU A 83 17.50 -4.53 -3.80
N ILE A 84 16.97 -3.32 -3.71
CA ILE A 84 15.53 -3.05 -3.47
C ILE A 84 14.81 -2.70 -4.76
N ARG A 85 15.45 -1.89 -5.61
CA ARG A 85 14.89 -1.41 -6.88
C ARG A 85 16.01 -1.21 -7.90
N ASP A 86 15.77 -1.57 -9.16
CA ASP A 86 16.61 -1.17 -10.30
C ASP A 86 15.77 -0.65 -11.47
N SER A 87 16.49 -0.16 -12.48
CA SER A 87 15.93 0.29 -13.77
C SER A 87 15.44 -0.84 -14.67
N ASP A 88 15.85 -2.09 -14.41
CA ASP A 88 15.32 -3.28 -15.09
C ASP A 88 13.92 -3.66 -14.57
N GLY A 89 13.40 -2.97 -13.56
CA GLY A 89 12.10 -3.23 -12.97
C GLY A 89 12.13 -4.28 -11.85
N ARG A 90 13.31 -4.80 -11.45
CA ARG A 90 13.42 -5.72 -10.32
C ARG A 90 13.02 -5.02 -9.03
N ARG A 91 12.40 -5.79 -8.14
CA ARG A 91 11.94 -5.30 -6.84
C ARG A 91 12.05 -6.41 -5.79
N ASN A 92 12.71 -6.12 -4.68
CA ASN A 92 12.80 -7.04 -3.55
C ASN A 92 12.29 -6.39 -2.28
N GLN A 93 11.84 -7.21 -1.33
CA GLN A 93 11.45 -6.75 0.00
C GLN A 93 12.65 -6.11 0.71
N PRO A 94 12.57 -4.84 1.13
CA PRO A 94 13.67 -4.21 1.84
C PRO A 94 13.84 -4.71 3.27
N PRO A 95 15.06 -4.65 3.81
CA PRO A 95 15.27 -4.67 5.25
C PRO A 95 14.38 -3.60 5.91
N PRO A 96 13.85 -3.85 7.10
CA PRO A 96 12.88 -2.91 7.65
C PRO A 96 13.49 -1.53 7.95
N PHE A 97 12.82 -0.48 7.50
CA PHE A 97 13.31 0.91 7.51
C PHE A 97 12.16 1.89 7.85
N GLY A 98 12.53 3.07 8.33
CA GLY A 98 11.62 4.15 8.66
C GLY A 98 11.24 4.99 7.44
N LEU A 99 9.96 5.31 7.30
CA LEU A 99 9.47 6.18 6.22
C LEU A 99 8.34 7.09 6.70
N ALA A 100 8.54 8.40 6.58
CA ALA A 100 7.49 9.41 6.72
C ALA A 100 7.39 10.23 5.42
N LEU A 101 6.29 10.02 4.69
CA LEU A 101 5.97 10.81 3.48
C LEU A 101 5.36 12.15 3.88
N GLN A 102 5.48 13.18 3.02
CA GLN A 102 4.85 14.48 3.26
C GLN A 102 3.32 14.34 3.50
N SER A 103 2.64 13.48 2.73
CA SER A 103 1.20 13.22 2.85
C SER A 103 0.79 12.26 3.99
N GLY A 104 1.73 11.73 4.77
CA GLY A 104 1.47 10.84 5.91
C GLY A 104 1.62 9.33 5.64
N GLY A 105 1.19 8.83 4.48
CA GLY A 105 1.39 7.43 4.10
C GLY A 105 0.56 6.42 4.92
N PHE A 106 -0.65 6.79 5.32
CA PHE A 106 -1.59 5.99 6.12
C PHE A 106 -3.04 6.20 5.67
N SER A 107 -3.93 5.26 5.96
CA SER A 107 -5.37 5.45 5.75
C SER A 107 -5.94 6.29 6.89
N GLN A 108 -6.80 7.26 6.58
CA GLN A 108 -7.41 8.12 7.58
C GLN A 108 -8.41 7.37 8.49
N ASP A 109 -8.89 6.20 8.07
CA ASP A 109 -9.73 5.32 8.89
C ASP A 109 -8.94 4.47 9.91
N GLU A 110 -7.60 4.50 9.89
CA GLU A 110 -6.78 3.88 10.93
C GLU A 110 -6.94 4.61 12.27
N PHE A 111 -6.81 3.88 13.37
CA PHE A 111 -6.59 4.52 14.67
C PHE A 111 -5.13 4.92 14.83
N VAL A 112 -4.89 5.95 15.65
CA VAL A 112 -3.54 6.45 15.94
C VAL A 112 -2.62 5.36 16.49
N SER A 113 -3.09 4.59 17.47
CA SER A 113 -2.35 3.47 18.06
C SER A 113 -2.09 2.35 17.06
N GLU A 114 -3.08 2.06 16.21
CA GLU A 114 -2.96 1.02 15.17
C GLU A 114 -1.89 1.36 14.15
N ARG A 115 -1.75 2.64 13.77
CA ARG A 115 -0.73 3.07 12.82
C ARG A 115 0.68 2.84 13.37
N VAL A 116 0.91 3.21 14.63
CA VAL A 116 2.21 2.98 15.31
C VAL A 116 2.48 1.49 15.48
N ALA A 117 1.48 0.71 15.89
CA ALA A 117 1.60 -0.75 15.99
C ALA A 117 1.87 -1.40 14.62
N THR A 118 1.25 -0.89 13.55
CA THR A 118 1.45 -1.35 12.18
C THR A 118 2.89 -1.11 11.74
N ALA A 119 3.42 0.10 11.95
CA ALA A 119 4.81 0.44 11.65
C ALA A 119 5.82 -0.45 12.42
N SER A 120 5.52 -0.79 13.67
CA SER A 120 6.32 -1.76 14.44
C SER A 120 6.24 -3.16 13.84
N SER A 121 5.04 -3.62 13.49
CA SER A 121 4.84 -4.96 12.90
C SER A 121 5.50 -5.12 11.53
N THR A 122 5.52 -4.08 10.69
CA THR A 122 6.26 -4.07 9.41
C THR A 122 7.76 -4.08 9.63
N SER A 123 8.23 -3.59 10.79
CA SER A 123 9.63 -3.68 11.19
C SER A 123 10.07 -5.06 11.69
N GLY A 124 9.16 -6.05 11.73
CA GLY A 124 9.43 -7.36 12.31
C GLY A 124 9.47 -7.34 13.84
N ARG A 125 8.81 -6.37 14.47
CA ARG A 125 8.74 -6.19 15.93
C ARG A 125 7.29 -6.26 16.39
N THR A 126 7.06 -6.74 17.61
CA THR A 126 5.72 -6.74 18.21
C THR A 126 5.66 -5.71 19.32
N ALA A 127 4.99 -4.59 19.06
CA ALA A 127 4.71 -3.59 20.08
C ALA A 127 3.52 -4.02 20.94
N ASN A 128 3.67 -3.96 22.26
CA ASN A 128 2.55 -4.05 23.20
C ASN A 128 1.85 -2.67 23.32
N GLU A 129 0.65 -2.65 23.89
CA GLU A 129 -0.13 -1.42 24.03
C GLU A 129 0.60 -0.37 24.88
N GLU A 130 1.33 -0.79 25.91
CA GLU A 130 2.08 0.10 26.79
C GLU A 130 3.22 0.81 26.05
N TRP A 131 3.97 0.09 25.21
CA TRP A 131 5.02 0.68 24.37
C TRP A 131 4.42 1.69 23.40
N VAL A 132 3.32 1.36 22.72
CA VAL A 132 2.62 2.29 21.83
C VAL A 132 2.14 3.52 22.60
N SER A 133 1.53 3.32 23.77
CA SER A 133 1.04 4.41 24.63
C SER A 133 2.16 5.37 25.02
N LYS A 134 3.33 4.84 25.40
CA LYS A 134 4.51 5.64 25.73
C LYS A 134 5.01 6.47 24.55
N ARG A 135 5.09 5.90 23.34
CA ARG A 135 5.49 6.66 22.13
C ARG A 135 4.50 7.76 21.80
N LEU A 136 3.21 7.52 21.99
CA LEU A 136 2.19 8.55 21.79
C LEU A 136 2.23 9.62 22.88
N GLU A 137 2.59 9.26 24.12
CA GLU A 137 2.75 10.20 25.24
C GLU A 137 3.88 11.20 25.01
N GLU A 138 5.03 10.73 24.51
CA GLU A 138 6.18 11.58 24.13
C GLU A 138 5.80 12.70 23.12
N TRP A 139 4.71 12.50 22.37
CA TRP A 139 4.20 13.43 21.36
C TRP A 139 2.86 14.09 21.74
N GLY A 140 2.38 13.88 22.97
CA GLY A 140 1.11 14.42 23.46
C GLY A 140 -0.15 13.81 22.83
N LEU A 141 -0.05 12.66 22.19
CA LEU A 141 -1.13 11.98 21.46
C LEU A 141 -1.78 10.81 22.20
N ARG A 142 -1.34 10.49 23.42
CA ARG A 142 -1.86 9.35 24.21
C ARG A 142 -3.39 9.38 24.36
N HIS A 143 -3.95 10.56 24.66
CA HIS A 143 -5.39 10.78 24.84
C HIS A 143 -6.21 10.62 23.55
N ARG A 144 -5.56 10.54 22.39
CA ARG A 144 -6.16 10.38 21.05
C ARG A 144 -5.80 9.04 20.41
N SER A 145 -5.23 8.12 21.19
CA SER A 145 -4.73 6.84 20.69
C SER A 145 -5.78 5.97 19.98
N GLN A 146 -7.06 6.12 20.34
CA GLN A 146 -8.20 5.41 19.76
C GLN A 146 -9.03 6.25 18.79
N ASP A 147 -8.63 7.51 18.53
CA ASP A 147 -9.30 8.34 17.54
C ASP A 147 -8.89 7.88 16.14
N ARG A 148 -9.82 8.00 15.18
CA ARG A 148 -9.47 7.87 13.77
C ARG A 148 -8.54 9.00 13.37
N ILE A 149 -7.52 8.69 12.57
CA ILE A 149 -6.60 9.70 12.06
C ILE A 149 -7.37 10.80 11.31
N ALA A 150 -8.47 10.47 10.63
CA ALA A 150 -9.38 11.41 9.98
C ALA A 150 -9.80 12.59 10.86
N TRP A 151 -9.98 12.37 12.17
CA TRP A 151 -10.49 13.36 13.12
C TRP A 151 -9.40 14.24 13.74
N LEU A 152 -8.13 13.97 13.44
CA LEU A 152 -7.00 14.75 13.93
C LEU A 152 -6.82 16.04 13.13
N SER A 153 -6.27 17.07 13.78
CA SER A 153 -5.78 18.26 13.08
C SER A 153 -4.59 17.93 12.18
N GLY A 154 -4.27 18.79 11.20
CA GLY A 154 -3.14 18.56 10.28
C GLY A 154 -1.82 18.30 10.99
N GLY A 155 -1.49 19.11 12.02
CA GLY A 155 -0.28 18.92 12.81
C GLY A 155 -0.29 17.61 13.62
N MET A 156 -1.44 17.20 14.16
CA MET A 156 -1.55 15.91 14.85
C MET A 156 -1.40 14.73 13.87
N LYS A 157 -1.96 14.81 12.66
CA LYS A 157 -1.72 13.83 11.58
C LYS A 157 -0.23 13.75 11.24
N ARG A 158 0.46 14.89 11.17
CA ARG A 158 1.91 14.95 10.95
C ARG A 158 2.67 14.19 12.04
N LYS A 159 2.39 14.46 13.31
CA LYS A 159 2.99 13.74 14.45
C LYS A 159 2.84 12.22 14.31
N VAL A 160 1.65 11.73 13.95
CA VAL A 160 1.42 10.29 13.72
C VAL A 160 2.30 9.73 12.61
N GLY A 161 2.43 10.45 11.49
CA GLY A 161 3.32 10.08 10.39
C GLY A 161 4.78 10.00 10.81
N ILE A 162 5.25 10.97 11.59
CA ILE A 162 6.62 11.00 12.11
C ILE A 162 6.88 9.87 13.10
N ILE A 163 5.98 9.65 14.06
CA ILE A 163 6.09 8.53 15.02
C ILE A 163 6.16 7.20 14.26
N ALA A 164 5.29 7.00 13.26
CA ALA A 164 5.32 5.80 12.42
C ALA A 164 6.63 5.67 11.64
N GLY A 165 7.18 6.78 11.11
CA GLY A 165 8.47 6.81 10.42
C GLY A 165 9.66 6.50 11.33
N LEU A 166 9.64 6.97 12.58
CA LEU A 166 10.69 6.71 13.58
C LEU A 166 10.56 5.33 14.25
N THR A 167 9.36 4.73 14.22
CA THR A 167 9.06 3.47 14.91
C THR A 167 10.03 2.34 14.60
N PRO A 168 10.45 2.08 13.34
CA PRO A 168 11.42 1.01 13.05
C PRO A 168 12.75 1.16 13.77
N ALA A 169 13.21 2.40 14.00
CA ALA A 169 14.41 2.70 14.78
C ALA A 169 14.12 2.60 16.29
N LEU A 170 13.03 3.19 16.76
CA LEU A 170 12.63 3.14 18.17
C LEU A 170 12.35 1.72 18.69
N ALA A 171 12.04 0.79 17.79
CA ALA A 171 11.70 -0.59 18.10
C ALA A 171 12.89 -1.56 18.02
N SER A 172 14.06 -1.14 17.55
CA SER A 172 15.17 -2.04 17.19
C SER A 172 16.53 -1.51 17.66
N ASP A 173 17.39 -2.40 18.16
CA ASP A 173 18.80 -2.06 18.45
C ASP A 173 19.68 -2.10 17.19
N GLU A 174 19.24 -2.83 16.16
CA GLU A 174 19.97 -2.88 14.88
C GLU A 174 19.86 -1.54 14.14
N ALA A 175 20.96 -1.09 13.56
CA ALA A 175 21.03 0.12 12.74
C ALA A 175 19.99 0.08 11.61
N ARG A 176 19.16 1.13 11.52
CA ARG A 176 18.05 1.24 10.56
C ARG A 176 18.22 2.51 9.74
N LEU A 177 17.81 2.45 8.47
CA LEU A 177 17.62 3.62 7.63
C LEU A 177 16.28 4.28 7.96
N ILE A 178 16.24 5.61 8.04
CA ILE A 178 15.03 6.39 8.22
C ILE A 178 14.98 7.51 7.18
N LEU A 179 13.90 7.54 6.41
CA LEU A 179 13.66 8.52 5.35
C LEU A 179 12.50 9.44 5.75
N LEU A 180 12.76 10.74 5.89
CA LEU A 180 11.79 11.73 6.37
C LEU A 180 11.64 12.87 5.35
N ASP A 181 10.43 13.06 4.83
CA ASP A 181 10.13 14.09 3.83
C ASP A 181 9.36 15.25 4.48
N GLU A 182 10.03 16.39 4.67
CA GLU A 182 9.55 17.62 5.34
C GLU A 182 9.06 17.42 6.79
N PRO A 183 9.84 16.77 7.70
CA PRO A 183 9.32 16.30 8.98
C PRO A 183 8.87 17.38 9.97
N SER A 184 9.38 18.60 9.87
CA SER A 184 8.95 19.72 10.73
C SER A 184 7.70 20.46 10.25
N GLU A 185 7.28 20.27 8.98
CA GLU A 185 6.14 20.99 8.43
C GLU A 185 4.85 20.67 9.19
N GLY A 186 4.19 21.70 9.75
CA GLY A 186 2.95 21.57 10.51
C GLY A 186 3.12 21.10 11.96
N LEU A 187 4.35 20.96 12.47
CA LEU A 187 4.62 20.69 13.88
C LEU A 187 4.70 21.98 14.71
N ASP A 188 4.24 21.91 15.96
CA ASP A 188 4.52 22.95 16.96
C ASP A 188 5.96 22.86 17.47
N GLU A 189 6.46 23.96 18.05
CA GLU A 189 7.84 24.08 18.55
C GLU A 189 8.24 22.92 19.48
N ASN A 190 7.39 22.57 20.44
CA ASN A 190 7.67 21.46 21.37
C ASN A 190 7.86 20.13 20.62
N SER A 191 7.05 19.90 19.59
CA SER A 191 7.14 18.68 18.77
C SER A 191 8.37 18.68 17.86
N ILE A 192 8.82 19.83 17.39
CA ILE A 192 10.11 19.97 16.69
C ILE A 192 11.27 19.64 17.63
N GLN A 193 11.24 20.12 18.87
CA GLN A 193 12.27 19.77 19.86
C GLN A 193 12.26 18.26 20.20
N THR A 194 11.08 17.65 20.36
CA THR A 194 10.94 16.21 20.52
C THR A 194 11.56 15.47 19.32
N LEU A 195 11.22 15.87 18.10
CA LEU A 195 11.78 15.30 16.87
C LEU A 195 13.31 15.37 16.85
N LYS A 196 13.88 16.55 17.15
CA LYS A 196 15.35 16.74 17.18
C LYS A 196 16.02 15.81 18.19
N SER A 197 15.47 15.75 19.41
CA SER A 197 16.01 14.89 20.47
C SER A 197 15.98 13.41 20.05
N GLN A 198 14.90 12.97 19.39
CA GLN A 198 14.79 11.59 18.90
C GLN A 198 15.77 11.31 17.76
N ILE A 199 15.90 12.21 16.77
CA ILE A 199 16.86 12.04 15.67
C ILE A 199 18.29 11.96 16.20
N SER A 200 18.67 12.89 17.07
CA SER A 200 20.00 12.95 17.70
C SER A 200 20.30 11.67 18.51
N SER A 201 19.36 11.25 19.35
CA SER A 201 19.52 10.02 20.14
C SER A 201 19.63 8.77 19.27
N LEU A 202 18.83 8.68 18.22
CA LEU A 202 18.79 7.51 17.34
C LEU A 202 20.04 7.47 16.45
N SER A 203 20.54 8.61 15.97
CA SER A 203 21.77 8.62 15.18
C SER A 203 23.00 8.24 16.02
N SER A 204 23.09 8.71 17.27
CA SER A 204 24.11 8.27 18.21
C SER A 204 24.04 6.77 18.54
N SER A 205 22.88 6.14 18.33
CA SER A 205 22.68 4.69 18.48
C SER A 205 22.98 3.90 17.19
N GLY A 206 23.44 4.56 16.12
CA GLY A 206 23.82 3.94 14.85
C GLY A 206 22.72 3.96 13.78
N HIS A 207 21.52 4.49 14.06
CA HIS A 207 20.52 4.66 13.00
C HIS A 207 20.93 5.78 12.03
N ALA A 208 20.54 5.69 10.77
CA ALA A 208 20.89 6.69 9.77
C ALA A 208 19.65 7.37 9.21
N PHE A 209 19.75 8.67 8.95
CA PHE A 209 18.65 9.52 8.53
C PHE A 209 18.94 10.17 7.19
N VAL A 210 17.93 10.21 6.33
CA VAL A 210 17.89 11.10 5.16
C VAL A 210 16.64 11.96 5.31
N ILE A 211 16.85 13.26 5.46
CA ILE A 211 15.80 14.23 5.79
C ILE A 211 15.73 15.28 4.70
N ALA A 212 14.60 15.37 4.00
CA ALA A 212 14.30 16.54 3.18
C ALA A 212 13.67 17.60 4.06
N THR A 213 14.26 18.79 4.13
CA THR A 213 13.70 19.89 4.89
C THR A 213 14.25 21.23 4.41
N HIS A 214 13.47 22.28 4.64
CA HIS A 214 13.90 23.68 4.54
C HIS A 214 14.15 24.33 5.90
N ASP A 215 13.88 23.61 6.98
CA ASP A 215 14.04 24.07 8.35
C ASP A 215 15.52 24.06 8.75
N GLU A 216 16.08 25.25 8.96
CA GLU A 216 17.47 25.44 9.42
C GLU A 216 17.74 24.67 10.71
N SER A 217 16.73 24.59 11.57
CA SER A 217 16.85 24.04 12.90
C SER A 217 17.05 22.52 12.89
N LEU A 218 16.57 21.81 11.87
CA LEU A 218 16.88 20.40 11.60
C LEU A 218 18.18 20.25 10.81
N SER A 219 18.54 21.26 10.01
CA SER A 219 19.80 21.30 9.26
C SER A 219 21.03 21.37 10.16
N ASP A 220 20.86 21.82 11.41
CA ASP A 220 21.90 21.82 12.45
C ASP A 220 22.26 20.42 12.97
N LEU A 221 21.36 19.44 12.82
CA LEU A 221 21.64 18.05 13.17
C LEU A 221 22.44 17.31 12.10
N ALA A 222 22.62 17.91 10.92
CA ALA A 222 23.24 17.26 9.78
C ALA A 222 24.70 16.90 10.06
N THR A 223 25.07 15.66 9.77
CA THR A 223 26.46 15.25 9.56
C THR A 223 26.92 15.63 8.15
N ARG A 224 26.01 15.54 7.19
CA ARG A 224 26.23 15.87 5.78
C ARG A 224 25.02 16.64 5.24
N ARG A 225 25.29 17.73 4.55
CA ARG A 225 24.27 18.48 3.80
C ARG A 225 24.42 18.18 2.33
N ILE A 226 23.31 17.89 1.67
CA ILE A 226 23.27 17.61 0.24
C ILE A 226 22.35 18.63 -0.40
N THR A 227 22.91 19.47 -1.25
CA THR A 227 22.13 20.42 -2.05
C THR A 227 21.65 19.73 -3.31
N VAL A 228 20.33 19.65 -3.49
CA VAL A 228 19.69 19.13 -4.70
C VAL A 228 19.37 20.32 -5.60
N SER A 229 20.06 20.41 -6.76
CA SER A 229 19.87 21.48 -7.73
C SER A 229 20.02 20.97 -9.16
N ASN A 230 19.17 21.45 -10.07
CA ASN A 230 19.26 21.15 -11.52
C ASN A 230 19.46 19.66 -11.86
N SER A 231 18.72 18.76 -11.19
CA SER A 231 18.81 17.29 -11.35
C SER A 231 20.11 16.63 -10.85
N SER A 232 21.02 17.39 -10.26
CA SER A 232 22.27 16.91 -9.68
C SER A 232 22.29 17.12 -8.16
N ILE A 233 23.21 16.43 -7.49
CA ILE A 233 23.45 16.62 -6.06
C ILE A 233 24.89 17.09 -5.80
N SER A 234 25.05 18.02 -4.86
CA SER A 234 26.35 18.45 -4.35
C SER A 234 26.40 18.24 -2.84
N GLU A 235 27.51 17.69 -2.35
CA GLU A 235 27.69 17.32 -0.94
C GLU A 235 28.62 18.30 -0.21
N GLU A 236 28.18 18.72 0.97
CA GLU A 236 28.96 19.50 1.93
C GLU A 236 29.00 18.75 3.28
N LYS A 237 30.20 18.58 3.85
CA LYS A 237 30.36 17.99 5.18
C LYS A 237 30.21 19.06 6.24
N VAL A 238 29.45 18.77 7.28
CA VAL A 238 29.29 19.65 8.43
C VAL A 238 30.07 19.05 9.60
N GLU A 239 31.00 19.82 10.18
CA GLU A 239 31.64 19.42 11.44
C GLU A 239 30.64 19.57 12.58
N ASN A 240 30.24 18.46 13.21
CA ASN A 240 29.29 18.49 14.31
C ASN A 240 29.86 17.83 15.57
N SER A 241 29.55 18.40 16.73
CA SER A 241 29.91 17.89 18.04
C SER A 241 28.97 16.74 18.43
N LYS A 242 29.55 15.58 18.75
CA LYS A 242 28.79 14.39 19.16
C LYS A 242 27.93 14.69 20.39
N SER A 243 26.67 14.25 20.37
CA SER A 243 25.75 14.31 21.51
C SER A 243 25.54 12.93 22.15
N ASP A 244 25.28 12.93 23.46
CA ASP A 244 25.16 11.73 24.30
C ASP A 244 24.03 10.79 23.87
N SER A 245 24.28 9.48 24.00
CA SER A 245 23.35 8.40 23.67
C SER A 245 22.30 8.19 24.77
N LEU A 246 21.00 8.18 24.42
CA LEU A 246 19.95 7.61 25.27
C LEU A 246 19.75 6.13 24.92
N LYS A 247 19.59 5.28 25.93
CA LYS A 247 19.24 3.86 25.73
C LYS A 247 17.81 3.75 25.20
N VAL A 248 17.65 3.25 23.98
CA VAL A 248 16.35 2.87 23.42
C VAL A 248 16.00 1.48 23.92
N ASN A 249 14.82 1.31 24.53
CA ASN A 249 14.34 -0.02 24.89
C ASN A 249 13.81 -0.71 23.62
N SER A 250 14.60 -1.62 23.07
CA SER A 250 14.20 -2.41 21.90
C SER A 250 13.01 -3.32 22.19
N LEU A 251 12.21 -3.55 21.15
CA LEU A 251 11.10 -4.48 21.21
C LEU A 251 11.57 -5.90 20.88
N PRO A 252 10.91 -6.93 21.42
CA PRO A 252 11.18 -8.30 21.03
C PRO A 252 10.94 -8.49 19.53
N ILE A 253 11.77 -9.33 18.91
CA ILE A 253 11.57 -9.79 17.53
C ILE A 253 10.21 -10.48 17.48
N SER A 254 9.38 -10.14 16.49
CA SER A 254 8.12 -10.82 16.31
C SER A 254 8.38 -12.29 15.95
N LYS A 255 7.98 -13.21 16.83
CA LYS A 255 7.79 -14.60 16.44
C LYS A 255 6.58 -14.61 15.50
N VAL A 256 6.81 -14.40 14.21
CA VAL A 256 5.76 -14.62 13.22
C VAL A 256 5.59 -16.13 13.15
N ASP A 257 4.75 -16.66 14.03
CA ASP A 257 4.17 -17.98 13.82
C ASP A 257 3.59 -17.96 12.42
N SER A 258 3.96 -18.93 11.59
CA SER A 258 3.52 -19.08 10.20
C SER A 258 1.99 -19.10 10.01
N TYR A 259 1.23 -19.11 11.10
CA TYR A 259 -0.23 -19.03 11.17
C TYR A 259 -0.79 -17.63 11.46
N ALA A 260 0.00 -16.69 12.00
CA ALA A 260 -0.42 -15.32 12.27
C ALA A 260 -0.47 -14.50 10.97
N LEU A 261 -1.57 -13.77 10.75
CA LEU A 261 -1.75 -12.90 9.59
C LEU A 261 -0.54 -11.95 9.46
N LYS A 262 0.10 -11.95 8.29
CA LYS A 262 1.10 -10.92 7.93
C LYS A 262 0.52 -9.54 8.24
N PRO A 263 1.33 -8.54 8.67
CA PRO A 263 0.87 -7.20 9.06
C PRO A 263 -0.18 -6.59 8.13
N GLN A 264 0.04 -6.77 6.83
CA GLN A 264 -0.83 -6.44 5.70
C GLN A 264 -2.26 -6.95 5.85
N GLY A 265 -2.43 -8.26 6.07
CA GLY A 265 -3.74 -8.90 6.17
C GLY A 265 -4.48 -8.47 7.43
N LYS A 266 -3.75 -8.28 8.54
CA LYS A 266 -4.30 -7.71 9.77
C LYS A 266 -4.81 -6.29 9.53
N TRP A 267 -4.00 -5.43 8.92
CA TRP A 267 -4.37 -4.05 8.58
C TRP A 267 -5.62 -3.98 7.68
N THR A 268 -5.64 -4.72 6.56
CA THR A 268 -6.80 -4.74 5.67
C THR A 268 -8.05 -5.28 6.35
N SER A 269 -7.93 -6.38 7.12
CA SER A 269 -9.05 -6.98 7.83
C SER A 269 -9.64 -6.04 8.87
N THR A 270 -8.80 -5.37 9.66
CA THR A 270 -9.26 -4.45 10.70
C THR A 270 -10.02 -3.28 10.07
N LEU A 271 -9.47 -2.67 9.03
CA LEU A 271 -10.13 -1.56 8.35
C LEU A 271 -11.43 -2.00 7.67
N GLU A 272 -11.45 -3.13 6.96
CA GLU A 272 -12.66 -3.63 6.31
C GLU A 272 -13.75 -4.01 7.31
N LYS A 273 -13.40 -4.60 8.46
CA LYS A 273 -14.38 -4.89 9.54
C LYS A 273 -14.97 -3.60 10.11
N ARG A 274 -14.17 -2.53 10.22
CA ARG A 274 -14.57 -1.22 10.75
C ARG A 274 -15.42 -0.41 9.78
N THR A 275 -14.97 -0.27 8.54
CA THR A 275 -15.61 0.62 7.55
C THR A 275 -16.72 -0.08 6.78
N ARG A 276 -16.60 -1.40 6.57
CA ARG A 276 -17.47 -2.22 5.71
C ARG A 276 -17.63 -1.63 4.32
N ILE A 277 -16.66 -0.86 3.85
CA ILE A 277 -16.78 -0.02 2.65
C ILE A 277 -17.00 -0.87 1.39
N SER A 278 -16.36 -2.04 1.29
CA SER A 278 -16.56 -2.93 0.16
C SER A 278 -17.98 -3.48 0.11
N ALA A 279 -18.54 -3.89 1.25
CA ALA A 279 -19.88 -4.45 1.38
C ALA A 279 -20.94 -3.37 1.16
N ILE A 280 -20.75 -2.16 1.69
CA ILE A 280 -21.65 -1.03 1.49
C ILE A 280 -21.72 -0.68 0.01
N ASN A 281 -20.58 -0.46 -0.66
CA ASN A 281 -20.57 -0.11 -2.08
C ASN A 281 -21.25 -1.19 -2.94
N ARG A 282 -20.95 -2.46 -2.67
CA ARG A 282 -21.56 -3.60 -3.37
C ARG A 282 -23.06 -3.71 -3.13
N ALA A 283 -23.50 -3.51 -1.88
CA ALA A 283 -24.91 -3.59 -1.52
C ALA A 283 -25.69 -2.44 -2.14
N VAL A 284 -25.16 -1.22 -2.10
CA VAL A 284 -25.79 -0.04 -2.71
C VAL A 284 -25.95 -0.23 -4.21
N SER A 285 -24.88 -0.61 -4.93
CA SER A 285 -24.97 -0.82 -6.38
C SER A 285 -25.94 -1.95 -6.75
N GLY A 286 -25.93 -3.06 -6.00
CA GLY A 286 -26.86 -4.17 -6.22
C GLY A 286 -28.32 -3.81 -5.90
N MET A 287 -28.57 -3.10 -4.80
CA MET A 287 -29.91 -2.67 -4.42
C MET A 287 -30.50 -1.64 -5.39
N ILE A 288 -29.70 -0.70 -5.90
CA ILE A 288 -30.14 0.24 -6.93
C ILE A 288 -30.56 -0.53 -8.19
N ALA A 289 -29.73 -1.48 -8.65
CA ALA A 289 -30.06 -2.32 -9.80
C ALA A 289 -31.35 -3.12 -9.57
N LEU A 290 -31.52 -3.69 -8.38
CA LEU A 290 -32.72 -4.44 -8.00
C LEU A 290 -33.97 -3.56 -8.05
N VAL A 291 -33.94 -2.36 -7.46
CA VAL A 291 -35.07 -1.42 -7.45
C VAL A 291 -35.46 -1.01 -8.87
N VAL A 292 -34.47 -0.72 -9.73
CA VAL A 292 -34.71 -0.37 -11.14
C VAL A 292 -35.37 -1.53 -11.87
N ILE A 293 -34.87 -2.76 -11.71
CA ILE A 293 -35.41 -3.95 -12.38
C ILE A 293 -36.84 -4.26 -11.91
N VAL A 294 -37.09 -4.19 -10.60
CA VAL A 294 -38.45 -4.39 -10.06
C VAL A 294 -39.40 -3.30 -10.58
N GLY A 295 -38.95 -2.04 -10.64
CA GLY A 295 -39.69 -0.95 -11.25
C GLY A 295 -40.03 -1.21 -12.72
N MET A 296 -39.08 -1.71 -13.51
CA MET A 296 -39.30 -2.08 -14.90
C MET A 296 -40.30 -3.23 -15.04
N LEU A 297 -40.18 -4.27 -14.22
CA LEU A 297 -41.10 -5.43 -14.20
C LEU A 297 -42.52 -5.05 -13.75
N SER A 298 -42.70 -3.97 -13.01
CA SER A 298 -44.04 -3.46 -12.68
C SER A 298 -44.76 -2.80 -13.87
N GLN A 299 -44.01 -2.41 -14.91
CA GLN A 299 -44.53 -1.71 -16.08
C GLN A 299 -44.53 -2.57 -17.35
N ILE A 300 -43.65 -3.57 -17.40
CA ILE A 300 -43.40 -4.40 -18.58
C ILE A 300 -43.66 -5.85 -18.21
N GLU A 301 -44.55 -6.52 -18.93
CA GLU A 301 -44.69 -7.97 -18.82
C GLU A 301 -43.40 -8.63 -19.34
N PRO A 302 -42.69 -9.41 -18.50
CA PRO A 302 -41.48 -10.08 -18.94
C PRO A 302 -41.82 -11.04 -20.09
N PRO A 303 -40.93 -11.20 -21.09
CA PRO A 303 -41.11 -12.19 -22.14
C PRO A 303 -41.35 -13.57 -21.52
N ALA A 304 -42.21 -14.39 -22.13
CA ALA A 304 -42.56 -15.73 -21.64
C ALA A 304 -41.37 -16.72 -21.50
N ASN A 305 -40.16 -16.30 -21.86
CA ASN A 305 -38.96 -17.11 -21.78
C ASN A 305 -38.27 -16.94 -20.41
N ASN A 306 -38.09 -18.07 -19.71
CA ASN A 306 -37.39 -18.17 -18.43
C ASN A 306 -35.99 -17.54 -18.44
N SER A 307 -35.31 -17.49 -19.59
CA SER A 307 -34.00 -16.83 -19.71
C SER A 307 -34.04 -15.34 -19.42
N TRP A 308 -35.11 -14.63 -19.78
CA TRP A 308 -35.25 -13.20 -19.49
C TRP A 308 -35.45 -12.95 -18.00
N LEU A 309 -36.27 -13.77 -17.35
CA LEU A 309 -36.47 -13.72 -15.90
C LEU A 309 -35.15 -14.05 -15.16
N ALA A 310 -34.41 -15.05 -15.61
CA ALA A 310 -33.13 -15.43 -15.05
C ALA A 310 -32.08 -14.30 -15.21
N LEU A 311 -32.02 -13.67 -16.39
CA LEU A 311 -31.17 -12.52 -16.64
C LEU A 311 -31.46 -11.38 -15.65
N LEU A 312 -32.73 -11.01 -15.51
CA LEU A 312 -33.16 -9.93 -14.61
C LEU A 312 -32.90 -10.27 -13.14
N ALA A 313 -33.09 -11.53 -12.74
CA ALA A 313 -32.81 -12.00 -11.38
C ALA A 313 -31.31 -11.88 -11.01
N LEU A 314 -30.43 -12.22 -11.94
CA LEU A 314 -29.00 -12.29 -11.69
C LEU A 314 -28.26 -10.97 -11.92
N THR A 315 -28.86 -10.03 -12.65
CA THR A 315 -28.24 -8.74 -13.00
C THR A 315 -27.81 -7.91 -11.77
N PRO A 316 -28.61 -7.77 -10.70
CA PRO A 316 -28.19 -7.08 -9.47
C PRO A 316 -26.94 -7.70 -8.83
N ALA A 317 -26.85 -9.03 -8.84
CA ALA A 317 -25.70 -9.75 -8.30
C ALA A 317 -24.45 -9.54 -9.16
N LEU A 318 -24.60 -9.54 -10.50
CA LEU A 318 -23.50 -9.24 -11.42
C LEU A 318 -22.96 -7.83 -11.19
N ILE A 319 -23.84 -6.83 -11.20
CA ILE A 319 -23.46 -5.42 -10.99
C ILE A 319 -22.73 -5.28 -9.65
N SER A 320 -23.26 -5.89 -8.59
CA SER A 320 -22.63 -5.92 -7.27
C SER A 320 -21.24 -6.57 -7.29
N ALA A 321 -21.05 -7.68 -8.01
CA ALA A 321 -19.78 -8.39 -8.12
C ALA A 321 -18.69 -7.57 -8.87
N LEU A 322 -19.09 -6.72 -9.83
CA LEU A 322 -18.18 -5.92 -10.65
C LEU A 322 -17.70 -4.63 -9.96
N VAL A 323 -18.28 -4.26 -8.82
CA VAL A 323 -17.90 -3.05 -8.07
C VAL A 323 -16.46 -3.13 -7.57
N LYS A 324 -15.69 -2.05 -7.79
CA LYS A 324 -14.34 -1.85 -7.27
C LYS A 324 -14.32 -2.06 -5.76
N PRO A 325 -13.43 -2.92 -5.23
CA PRO A 325 -13.39 -3.17 -3.80
C PRO A 325 -12.85 -1.94 -3.04
N GLY A 326 -13.47 -1.66 -1.89
CA GLY A 326 -13.27 -0.42 -1.16
C GLY A 326 -11.92 -0.29 -0.46
N TYR A 327 -11.23 -1.39 -0.11
CA TYR A 327 -9.85 -1.31 0.40
C TYR A 327 -8.87 -0.64 -0.57
N LEU A 328 -9.12 -0.68 -1.89
CA LEU A 328 -8.29 0.05 -2.86
C LEU A 328 -8.41 1.57 -2.66
N ASN A 329 -9.56 2.05 -2.17
CA ASN A 329 -9.73 3.46 -1.82
C ASN A 329 -8.93 3.79 -0.54
N LEU A 330 -8.90 2.87 0.43
CA LEU A 330 -8.07 3.00 1.64
C LEU A 330 -6.57 3.06 1.30
N LEU A 331 -6.12 2.31 0.29
CA LEU A 331 -4.74 2.38 -0.20
C LEU A 331 -4.44 3.68 -0.95
N SER A 332 -5.41 4.26 -1.64
CA SER A 332 -5.22 5.56 -2.29
C SER A 332 -5.22 6.74 -1.31
N ASP A 333 -5.79 6.56 -0.12
CA ASP A 333 -5.87 7.63 0.88
C ASP A 333 -4.47 8.01 1.39
N SER A 334 -4.16 9.31 1.30
CA SER A 334 -2.95 9.91 1.87
C SER A 334 -1.64 9.19 1.50
N ARG A 335 -1.63 8.50 0.35
CA ARG A 335 -0.55 7.64 -0.18
C ARG A 335 -0.20 6.44 0.71
N ALA A 336 -1.18 5.86 1.40
CA ALA A 336 -1.02 4.64 2.20
C ALA A 336 -0.46 3.47 1.38
N GLY A 337 -0.90 3.33 0.12
CA GLY A 337 -0.44 2.32 -0.82
C GLY A 337 1.05 2.46 -1.12
N ASP A 338 1.55 3.67 -1.34
CA ASP A 338 2.98 3.91 -1.58
C ASP A 338 3.82 3.52 -0.37
N TRP A 339 3.35 3.86 0.84
CA TRP A 339 4.02 3.45 2.08
C TRP A 339 4.07 1.93 2.24
N TRP A 340 2.94 1.24 2.02
CA TRP A 340 2.90 -0.23 2.06
C TRP A 340 3.80 -0.85 1.00
N ASN A 341 3.77 -0.32 -0.22
CA ASN A 341 4.58 -0.82 -1.31
C ASN A 341 6.08 -0.69 -0.99
N ALA A 342 6.48 0.44 -0.40
CA ALA A 342 7.84 0.69 0.05
C ALA A 342 8.28 -0.35 1.11
N GLN A 343 7.47 -0.57 2.15
CA GLN A 343 7.79 -1.50 3.23
C GLN A 343 7.85 -2.97 2.80
N LEU A 344 7.10 -3.34 1.75
CA LEU A 344 7.02 -4.73 1.29
C LEU A 344 7.91 -5.04 0.10
N GLY A 345 8.41 -4.01 -0.59
CA GLY A 345 9.13 -4.18 -1.86
C GLY A 345 8.29 -4.83 -2.95
N ARG A 346 6.96 -4.73 -2.86
CA ARG A 346 6.02 -5.17 -3.89
C ARG A 346 4.69 -4.47 -3.70
N PRO A 347 3.88 -4.32 -4.76
CA PRO A 347 2.53 -3.83 -4.60
C PRO A 347 1.81 -4.67 -3.54
N LEU A 348 1.02 -4.04 -2.67
CA LEU A 348 0.13 -4.73 -1.74
C LEU A 348 -1.02 -5.41 -2.53
N GLN A 349 -0.69 -6.29 -3.47
CA GLN A 349 -1.62 -7.15 -4.17
C GLN A 349 -2.09 -8.20 -3.17
N MET A 350 -3.39 -8.17 -2.91
CA MET A 350 -4.06 -8.95 -1.87
C MET A 350 -3.44 -10.35 -1.69
N SER A 351 -2.94 -10.60 -0.47
CA SER A 351 -2.64 -11.97 -0.03
C SER A 351 -3.90 -12.83 -0.17
N PHE A 352 -3.74 -14.12 -0.47
CA PHE A 352 -4.81 -15.13 -0.66
C PHE A 352 -5.96 -15.13 0.36
N ARG A 353 -5.84 -14.41 1.48
CA ARG A 353 -6.85 -14.24 2.52
C ARG A 353 -7.20 -12.78 2.70
N ILE A 354 -8.18 -12.28 1.95
CA ILE A 354 -8.92 -11.11 2.44
C ILE A 354 -10.33 -11.56 2.75
N GLU A 355 -10.60 -11.53 4.05
CA GLU A 355 -11.82 -12.00 4.65
C GLU A 355 -13.00 -11.10 4.27
N ASN A 356 -14.13 -11.78 4.08
CA ASN A 356 -15.44 -11.38 4.58
C ASN A 356 -16.32 -10.41 3.81
N GLN A 357 -16.12 -10.04 2.54
CA GLN A 357 -17.13 -9.19 1.85
C GLN A 357 -17.52 -9.64 0.43
N PHE A 358 -17.28 -10.92 0.12
CA PHE A 358 -17.77 -11.57 -1.10
C PHE A 358 -19.20 -12.10 -0.98
N TYR A 359 -19.80 -12.02 0.21
CA TYR A 359 -21.13 -12.55 0.45
C TYR A 359 -22.24 -11.68 -0.14
N VAL A 360 -22.02 -10.39 -0.41
CA VAL A 360 -23.11 -9.49 -0.86
C VAL A 360 -23.66 -9.91 -2.23
N PRO A 361 -22.84 -10.11 -3.28
CA PRO A 361 -23.34 -10.60 -4.57
C PRO A 361 -24.00 -11.98 -4.46
N PHE A 362 -23.43 -12.88 -3.63
CA PHE A 362 -23.99 -14.19 -3.34
C PHE A 362 -25.41 -14.09 -2.73
N LEU A 363 -25.59 -13.27 -1.69
CA LEU A 363 -26.88 -13.09 -1.02
C LEU A 363 -27.90 -12.42 -1.93
N LEU A 364 -27.48 -11.45 -2.76
CA LEU A 364 -28.36 -10.81 -3.74
C LEU A 364 -28.83 -11.82 -4.80
N ALA A 365 -27.94 -12.64 -5.34
CA ALA A 365 -28.32 -13.70 -6.27
C ALA A 365 -29.27 -14.71 -5.60
N LEU A 366 -28.92 -15.15 -4.39
CA LEU A 366 -29.71 -16.10 -3.63
C LEU A 366 -31.14 -15.59 -3.41
N LEU A 367 -31.28 -14.38 -2.87
CA LEU A 367 -32.60 -13.79 -2.58
C LEU A 367 -33.40 -13.51 -3.86
N SER A 368 -32.75 -13.05 -4.93
CA SER A 368 -33.43 -12.77 -6.19
C SER A 368 -33.93 -14.03 -6.88
N ILE A 369 -33.13 -15.11 -6.90
CA ILE A 369 -33.55 -16.41 -7.41
C ILE A 369 -34.72 -16.95 -6.57
N TYR A 370 -34.62 -16.90 -5.24
CA TYR A 370 -35.68 -17.40 -4.36
C TYR A 370 -37.02 -16.74 -4.64
N PHE A 371 -37.02 -15.42 -4.83
CA PHE A 371 -38.24 -14.65 -5.02
C PHE A 371 -38.90 -14.89 -6.38
N LEU A 372 -38.09 -15.09 -7.44
CA LEU A 372 -38.60 -15.21 -8.82
C LEU A 372 -38.83 -16.66 -9.25
N PHE A 373 -38.01 -17.60 -8.80
CA PHE A 373 -38.05 -19.02 -9.20
C PHE A 373 -38.39 -19.98 -8.06
N GLY A 374 -38.44 -19.50 -6.81
CA GLY A 374 -38.65 -20.34 -5.64
C GLY A 374 -37.41 -21.14 -5.23
N ASN A 375 -37.62 -22.25 -4.53
CA ASN A 375 -36.53 -23.13 -4.10
C ASN A 375 -36.15 -24.11 -5.21
N THR A 376 -35.12 -23.76 -5.97
CA THR A 376 -34.59 -24.59 -7.07
C THR A 376 -33.24 -25.21 -6.71
N PRO A 377 -32.91 -26.43 -7.18
CA PRO A 377 -31.63 -27.07 -6.87
C PRO A 377 -30.42 -26.30 -7.45
N GLN A 378 -30.61 -25.55 -8.53
CA GLN A 378 -29.55 -24.74 -9.16
C GLN A 378 -29.20 -23.49 -8.36
N MET A 379 -30.09 -23.04 -7.47
CA MET A 379 -29.99 -21.78 -6.75
C MET A 379 -28.63 -21.56 -6.09
N LEU A 380 -28.19 -22.50 -5.24
CA LEU A 380 -26.91 -22.41 -4.54
C LEU A 380 -25.71 -22.47 -5.50
N ILE A 381 -25.82 -23.27 -6.56
CA ILE A 381 -24.77 -23.45 -7.57
C ILE A 381 -24.56 -22.14 -8.32
N VAL A 382 -25.64 -21.49 -8.76
CA VAL A 382 -25.58 -20.21 -9.47
C VAL A 382 -25.10 -19.09 -8.55
N SER A 383 -25.68 -18.97 -7.35
CA SER A 383 -25.26 -17.93 -6.39
C SER A 383 -23.79 -18.04 -6.01
N GLY A 384 -23.27 -19.27 -5.82
CA GLY A 384 -21.86 -19.50 -5.50
C GLY A 384 -20.90 -19.02 -6.60
N GLY A 385 -21.30 -19.08 -7.88
CA GLY A 385 -20.52 -18.55 -8.99
C GLY A 385 -20.20 -17.05 -8.86
N PHE A 386 -21.11 -16.27 -8.28
CA PHE A 386 -20.89 -14.83 -8.05
C PHE A 386 -19.79 -14.55 -7.03
N ILE A 387 -19.49 -15.47 -6.11
CA ILE A 387 -18.32 -15.35 -5.22
C ILE A 387 -17.05 -15.35 -6.07
N CYS A 388 -16.93 -16.28 -7.01
CA CYS A 388 -15.79 -16.39 -7.92
C CYS A 388 -15.69 -15.17 -8.85
N CYS A 389 -16.80 -14.70 -9.43
CA CYS A 389 -16.81 -13.46 -10.22
C CYS A 389 -16.31 -12.25 -9.41
N THR A 390 -16.70 -12.18 -8.14
CA THR A 390 -16.30 -11.09 -7.25
C THR A 390 -14.80 -11.13 -6.93
N LEU A 391 -14.25 -12.33 -6.74
CA LEU A 391 -12.80 -12.52 -6.57
C LEU A 391 -12.03 -12.07 -7.81
N ALA A 392 -12.46 -12.52 -9.00
CA ALA A 392 -11.86 -12.15 -10.27
C ALA A 392 -11.89 -10.63 -10.51
N SER A 393 -13.06 -10.02 -10.33
CA SER A 393 -13.26 -8.56 -10.42
C SER A 393 -12.31 -7.81 -9.47
N ALA A 394 -12.21 -8.22 -8.21
CA ALA A 394 -11.32 -7.59 -7.24
C ALA A 394 -9.84 -7.65 -7.67
N ARG A 395 -9.41 -8.73 -8.35
CA ARG A 395 -8.04 -8.85 -8.90
C ARG A 395 -7.81 -7.93 -10.09
N ILE A 396 -8.78 -7.82 -11.00
CA ILE A 396 -8.68 -6.92 -12.16
C ILE A 396 -8.54 -5.46 -11.68
N HIS A 397 -9.38 -5.03 -10.72
CA HIS A 397 -9.27 -3.69 -10.12
C HIS A 397 -7.95 -3.48 -9.38
N SER A 398 -7.44 -4.52 -8.70
CA SER A 398 -6.13 -4.44 -8.04
C SER A 398 -4.99 -4.28 -9.05
N LEU A 399 -5.06 -4.94 -10.20
CA LEU A 399 -4.10 -4.78 -11.28
C LEU A 399 -4.16 -3.36 -11.85
N GLU A 400 -5.36 -2.83 -12.11
CA GLU A 400 -5.55 -1.46 -12.59
C GLU A 400 -4.86 -0.45 -11.66
N SER A 401 -4.98 -0.64 -10.34
CA SER A 401 -4.39 0.27 -9.35
C SER A 401 -2.86 0.33 -9.37
N THR A 402 -2.18 -0.63 -10.00
CA THR A 402 -0.72 -0.60 -10.13
C THR A 402 -0.22 0.21 -11.31
N PHE A 403 -1.09 0.57 -12.25
CA PHE A 403 -0.66 1.33 -13.42
C PHE A 403 -0.46 2.82 -13.06
N PRO A 404 0.60 3.46 -13.59
CA PRO A 404 0.89 4.88 -13.33
C PRO A 404 -0.23 5.83 -13.76
N ARG A 405 -1.07 5.42 -14.73
CA ARG A 405 -2.26 6.15 -15.15
C ARG A 405 -3.49 5.40 -14.65
N GLN A 406 -4.14 5.97 -13.63
CA GLN A 406 -5.45 5.51 -13.18
C GLN A 406 -6.47 5.68 -14.32
N GLY A 407 -7.30 4.68 -14.58
CA GLY A 407 -8.21 4.69 -15.72
C GLY A 407 -7.60 4.18 -17.03
N ALA A 408 -6.58 3.32 -16.98
CA ALA A 408 -6.16 2.52 -18.13
C ALA A 408 -7.33 1.61 -18.54
N THR A 409 -8.23 2.15 -19.36
CA THR A 409 -9.52 1.57 -19.77
C THR A 409 -9.38 0.14 -20.28
N LEU A 410 -8.23 -0.20 -20.85
CA LEU A 410 -7.95 -1.51 -21.42
C LEU A 410 -7.93 -2.63 -20.37
N VAL A 411 -7.47 -2.38 -19.13
CA VAL A 411 -7.48 -3.39 -18.06
C VAL A 411 -8.90 -3.66 -17.57
N LEU A 412 -9.73 -2.62 -17.50
CA LEU A 412 -11.15 -2.76 -17.12
C LEU A 412 -11.97 -3.52 -18.17
N LEU A 413 -11.52 -3.57 -19.43
CA LEU A 413 -12.14 -4.44 -20.45
C LEU A 413 -12.04 -5.93 -20.08
N LEU A 414 -11.09 -6.35 -19.23
CA LEU A 414 -11.01 -7.72 -18.73
C LEU A 414 -12.25 -8.10 -17.90
N LEU A 415 -12.98 -7.14 -17.33
CA LEU A 415 -14.25 -7.40 -16.65
C LEU A 415 -15.31 -7.97 -17.59
N LEU A 416 -15.23 -7.69 -18.90
CA LEU A 416 -16.16 -8.23 -19.91
C LEU A 416 -16.06 -9.77 -20.00
N ILE A 417 -14.92 -10.35 -19.66
CA ILE A 417 -14.75 -11.81 -19.63
C ILE A 417 -15.72 -12.44 -18.61
N LEU A 418 -16.09 -11.70 -17.54
CA LEU A 418 -17.04 -12.16 -16.53
C LEU A 418 -18.50 -12.17 -17.00
N ILE A 419 -18.80 -11.63 -18.19
CA ILE A 419 -20.13 -11.74 -18.80
C ILE A 419 -20.40 -13.19 -19.21
N TRP A 420 -19.39 -13.94 -19.64
CA TRP A 420 -19.57 -15.33 -20.04
C TRP A 420 -20.07 -16.26 -18.91
N PRO A 421 -19.41 -16.36 -17.73
CA PRO A 421 -19.92 -17.15 -16.62
C PRO A 421 -21.28 -16.64 -16.11
N PHE A 422 -21.59 -15.35 -16.29
CA PHE A 422 -22.93 -14.83 -16.03
C PHE A 422 -23.97 -15.38 -17.01
N LEU A 423 -23.70 -15.39 -18.31
CA LEU A 423 -24.63 -15.96 -19.30
C LEU A 423 -24.85 -17.46 -19.09
N LEU A 424 -23.80 -18.22 -18.74
CA LEU A 424 -23.94 -19.63 -18.34
C LEU A 424 -24.81 -19.80 -17.09
N SER A 425 -24.70 -18.88 -16.13
CA SER A 425 -25.54 -18.87 -14.93
C SER A 425 -27.01 -18.61 -15.25
N VAL A 426 -27.29 -17.74 -16.24
CA VAL A 426 -28.63 -17.45 -16.75
C VAL A 426 -29.21 -18.68 -17.45
N ASP A 427 -28.42 -19.32 -18.31
CA ASP A 427 -28.83 -20.54 -19.02
C ASP A 427 -29.18 -21.67 -18.04
N LEU A 428 -28.29 -21.96 -17.09
CA LEU A 428 -28.47 -22.99 -16.07
C LEU A 428 -29.71 -22.77 -15.19
N LEU A 429 -30.03 -21.51 -14.89
CA LEU A 429 -31.21 -21.14 -14.10
C LEU A 429 -32.50 -21.23 -14.92
N ALA A 430 -32.44 -20.99 -16.23
CA ALA A 430 -33.59 -21.05 -17.12
C ALA A 430 -34.00 -22.48 -17.53
N MET A 431 -33.15 -23.47 -17.28
CA MET A 431 -33.41 -24.88 -17.62
C MET A 431 -34.59 -25.48 -16.85
N ASP A 432 -35.59 -25.96 -17.59
CA ASP A 432 -36.68 -26.77 -17.05
C ASP A 432 -36.18 -28.20 -16.77
N GLY A 433 -36.33 -28.69 -15.53
CA GLY A 433 -35.96 -30.07 -15.17
C GLY A 433 -34.46 -30.31 -15.02
N PHE A 434 -33.82 -29.58 -14.08
CA PHE A 434 -32.40 -29.71 -13.79
C PHE A 434 -31.95 -31.14 -13.49
N SER A 435 -30.98 -31.61 -14.28
CA SER A 435 -30.25 -32.84 -14.02
C SER A 435 -28.75 -32.62 -14.27
N ILE A 436 -27.93 -33.28 -13.46
CA ILE A 436 -26.48 -33.24 -13.62
C ILE A 436 -26.10 -34.22 -14.74
N ASN A 437 -25.88 -33.70 -15.94
CA ASN A 437 -25.36 -34.42 -17.08
C ASN A 437 -24.00 -33.81 -17.49
N ASN A 438 -23.33 -34.38 -18.50
CA ASN A 438 -22.01 -33.89 -18.91
C ASN A 438 -22.03 -32.42 -19.36
N GLU A 439 -23.13 -31.96 -19.97
CA GLU A 439 -23.28 -30.60 -20.46
C GLU A 439 -23.46 -29.60 -19.31
N THR A 440 -24.41 -29.85 -18.41
CA THR A 440 -24.66 -29.00 -17.23
C THR A 440 -23.47 -29.01 -16.28
N LEU A 441 -22.77 -30.14 -16.14
CA LEU A 441 -21.52 -30.20 -15.38
C LEU A 441 -20.44 -29.30 -16.00
N THR A 442 -20.32 -29.31 -17.33
CA THR A 442 -19.35 -28.45 -18.04
C THR A 442 -19.69 -26.97 -17.84
N GLN A 443 -20.97 -26.60 -17.90
CA GLN A 443 -21.42 -25.23 -17.62
C GLN A 443 -21.10 -24.83 -16.17
N ILE A 444 -21.42 -25.68 -15.19
CA ILE A 444 -21.10 -25.44 -13.77
C ILE A 444 -19.60 -25.26 -13.59
N LEU A 445 -18.77 -26.14 -14.14
CA LEU A 445 -17.32 -26.00 -14.06
C LEU A 445 -16.84 -24.69 -14.68
N ALA A 446 -17.39 -24.27 -15.82
CA ALA A 446 -17.02 -23.02 -16.46
C ALA A 446 -17.40 -21.78 -15.62
N ILE A 447 -18.55 -21.78 -14.95
CA ILE A 447 -19.00 -20.69 -14.05
C ILE A 447 -17.98 -20.43 -12.94
N TYR A 448 -17.36 -21.47 -12.40
CA TYR A 448 -16.41 -21.35 -11.29
C TYR A 448 -14.96 -21.22 -11.76
N LEU A 449 -14.53 -22.04 -12.72
CA LEU A 449 -13.14 -22.11 -13.16
C LEU A 449 -12.70 -20.90 -13.96
N MET A 450 -13.56 -20.29 -14.78
CA MET A 450 -13.17 -19.10 -15.55
C MET A 450 -12.81 -17.91 -14.66
N PRO A 451 -13.68 -17.46 -13.71
CA PRO A 451 -13.29 -16.39 -12.80
C PRO A 451 -12.11 -16.78 -11.89
N LEU A 452 -12.03 -18.04 -11.45
CA LEU A 452 -10.93 -18.50 -10.63
C LEU A 452 -9.60 -18.48 -11.39
N ALA A 453 -9.59 -18.84 -12.67
CA ALA A 453 -8.42 -18.75 -13.53
C ALA A 453 -7.96 -17.29 -13.67
N ILE A 454 -8.87 -16.35 -13.91
CA ILE A 454 -8.55 -14.91 -13.92
C ILE A 454 -7.93 -14.51 -12.58
N TRP A 455 -8.52 -14.94 -11.47
CA TRP A 455 -8.04 -14.62 -10.14
C TRP A 455 -6.60 -15.13 -9.87
N ILE A 456 -6.23 -16.29 -10.43
CA ILE A 456 -4.90 -16.89 -10.31
C ILE A 456 -3.89 -16.28 -11.30
N LEU A 457 -4.31 -16.02 -12.54
CA LEU A 457 -3.41 -15.63 -13.64
C LEU A 457 -3.08 -14.14 -13.65
N VAL A 458 -4.03 -13.26 -13.29
CA VAL A 458 -3.84 -11.80 -13.32
C VAL A 458 -2.59 -11.34 -12.52
N PRO A 459 -2.30 -11.87 -11.31
CA PRO A 459 -1.08 -11.52 -10.59
C PRO A 459 0.23 -11.90 -11.31
N LEU A 460 0.23 -12.97 -12.12
CA LEU A 460 1.43 -13.41 -12.86
C LEU A 460 1.77 -12.45 -14.00
N ILE A 461 0.77 -11.76 -14.55
CA ILE A 461 0.96 -10.76 -15.59
C ILE A 461 1.55 -9.46 -15.00
N ALA A 462 1.33 -9.22 -13.70
CA ALA A 462 1.73 -8.00 -13.01
C ALA A 462 3.15 -8.04 -12.41
N SER A 463 3.82 -9.20 -12.45
CA SER A 463 5.15 -9.40 -11.87
C SER A 463 6.31 -9.02 -12.81
N GLU A 464 6.00 -8.61 -14.04
CA GLU A 464 6.90 -7.97 -15.01
C GLU A 464 6.58 -6.47 -15.11
#